data_AF-A0A534KQ43-F1
#
_entry.id   AF-A0A534KQ43-F1
#
_cell.length_a   1.000
_cell.length_b   1.000
_cell.length_c   1.000
_cell.angle_alpha   90.00
_cell.angle_beta   90.00
_cell.angle_gamma   90.00
#
_symmetry.space_group_name_H-M   'P 1'
#
loop_
_entity.id
_entity.type
_entity.pdbx_description
1 polymer ?
#
loop_
_entity_poly.entity_id
_entity_poly.type
_entity_poly.pdbx_seq_one_letter_code
_entity_poly.pdbx_strand_id
1 'polypeptide(L)'
;MTGTGEMVLWQPDTLRVILAVRRMREAGVPAFFSIDTGATVYVNTFPDRADDVRKAIADLGIRTIPCDVGGPARITDDHVF
;
A
#
# COMPACT_ATOMS: atom_id res chain seq x y z
N MET A 1 11.49 -15.06 0.48
CA MET A 1 10.56 -16.09 0.99
C MET A 1 10.86 -17.51 0.46
N THR A 2 11.69 -17.69 -0.57
CA THR A 2 12.12 -19.02 -1.08
C THR A 2 13.57 -19.36 -0.74
N GLY A 3 14.20 -18.60 0.16
CA GLY A 3 15.54 -18.92 0.67
C GLY A 3 15.49 -20.09 1.65
N THR A 4 16.65 -20.65 1.99
CA THR A 4 16.78 -21.83 2.86
C THR A 4 16.15 -21.69 4.25
N GLY A 5 15.95 -20.47 4.74
CA GLY A 5 15.26 -20.19 6.00
C GLY A 5 13.72 -20.17 5.90
N GLU A 6 13.14 -20.40 4.72
CA GLU A 6 11.69 -20.56 4.48
C GLU A 6 10.81 -19.44 5.11
N MET A 7 11.37 -18.23 5.21
CA MET A 7 10.73 -17.12 5.92
C MET A 7 9.47 -16.64 5.20
N VAL A 8 8.38 -16.54 5.96
CA VAL A 8 7.12 -15.93 5.54
C VAL A 8 7.03 -14.53 6.15
N LEU A 9 7.01 -13.51 5.28
CA LEU A 9 6.93 -12.10 5.70
C LEU A 9 5.49 -11.59 5.75
N TRP A 10 4.60 -12.20 4.98
CA TRP A 10 3.21 -11.78 4.89
C TRP A 10 2.40 -12.28 6.06
N GLN A 11 1.69 -11.36 6.70
CA GLN A 11 0.75 -11.65 7.78
C GLN A 11 -0.69 -11.76 7.23
N PRO A 12 -1.66 -12.28 8.01
CA PRO A 12 -3.05 -12.40 7.55
C PRO A 12 -3.63 -11.10 6.98
N ASP A 13 -3.35 -9.95 7.60
CA ASP A 13 -3.83 -8.66 7.10
C ASP A 13 -3.17 -8.25 5.78
N THR A 14 -1.90 -8.59 5.56
CA THR A 14 -1.22 -8.42 4.27
C THR A 14 -1.99 -9.15 3.17
N LEU A 15 -2.39 -10.41 3.41
CA LEU A 15 -3.16 -11.21 2.45
C LEU A 15 -4.57 -10.63 2.23
N ARG A 16 -5.24 -10.15 3.29
CA ARG A 16 -6.57 -9.51 3.17
C ARG A 16 -6.53 -8.28 2.27
N VAL A 17 -5.50 -7.44 2.39
CA VAL A 17 -5.28 -6.28 1.51
C VAL A 17 -5.02 -6.74 0.08
N ILE A 18 -4.12 -7.70 -0.15
CA ILE A 18 -3.81 -8.24 -1.49
C ILE A 18 -5.09 -8.71 -2.19
N LEU A 19 -5.92 -9.49 -1.49
CA LEU A 19 -7.16 -10.03 -2.04
C LEU A 19 -8.19 -8.93 -2.31
N ALA A 20 -8.28 -7.91 -1.45
CA ALA A 20 -9.16 -6.76 -1.68
C ALA A 20 -8.74 -5.95 -2.92
N VAL A 21 -7.44 -5.70 -3.09
CA VAL A 21 -6.90 -5.01 -4.27
C VAL A 21 -7.18 -5.82 -5.55
N ARG A 22 -7.02 -7.15 -5.52
CA ARG A 22 -7.38 -8.01 -6.65
C ARG A 22 -8.86 -7.91 -7.02
N ARG A 23 -9.76 -8.00 -6.03
CA ARG A 23 -11.22 -7.85 -6.24
C ARG A 23 -11.59 -6.50 -6.83
N MET A 24 -10.98 -5.41 -6.34
CA MET A 24 -11.18 -4.08 -6.90
C MET A 24 -10.79 -4.03 -8.37
N ARG A 25 -9.63 -4.58 -8.71
CA ARG A 25 -9.15 -4.62 -10.11
C ARG A 25 -10.06 -5.46 -11.01
N GLU A 26 -10.56 -6.60 -10.53
CA GLU A 26 -11.55 -7.43 -11.25
C GLU A 26 -12.88 -6.69 -11.46
N ALA A 27 -13.27 -5.82 -10.53
CA ALA A 27 -14.45 -4.97 -10.63
C ALA A 27 -14.24 -3.67 -11.45
N GLY A 28 -13.07 -3.51 -12.08
CA GLY A 28 -12.75 -2.33 -12.91
C GLY A 28 -12.24 -1.11 -12.14
N VAL A 29 -11.99 -1.22 -10.83
CA VAL A 29 -11.35 -0.17 -10.03
C VAL A 29 -9.83 -0.33 -10.14
N PRO A 30 -9.10 0.64 -10.71
CA PRO A 30 -7.66 0.51 -10.96
C PRO A 30 -6.88 0.59 -9.65
N ALA A 31 -6.57 -0.56 -9.04
CA ALA A 31 -5.77 -0.66 -7.83
C ALA A 31 -4.65 -1.70 -7.99
N PHE A 32 -3.47 -1.38 -7.45
CA PHE A 32 -2.26 -2.19 -7.52
C PHE A 32 -1.60 -2.22 -6.16
N PHE A 33 -0.80 -3.25 -5.87
CA PHE A 33 -0.08 -3.34 -4.60
C PHE A 33 1.39 -3.71 -4.79
N SER A 34 2.22 -3.22 -3.88
CA SER A 34 3.61 -3.66 -3.69
C SER A 34 3.90 -3.85 -2.21
N ILE A 35 4.88 -4.70 -1.89
CA ILE A 35 5.27 -5.07 -0.53
C ILE A 35 6.78 -5.28 -0.54
N ASP A 36 7.48 -4.63 0.39
CA ASP A 36 8.91 -4.83 0.59
C ASP A 36 9.15 -5.97 1.61
N THR A 37 10.15 -5.82 2.49
CA THR A 37 10.53 -6.82 3.50
C THR A 37 9.70 -6.76 4.78
N GLY A 38 8.70 -5.88 4.85
CA GLY A 38 7.79 -5.72 6.00
C GLY A 38 6.34 -6.08 5.69
N ALA A 39 5.47 -5.99 6.71
CA ALA A 39 4.04 -6.30 6.59
C ALA A 39 3.21 -5.18 5.94
N THR A 40 3.79 -3.97 5.79
CA THR A 40 3.13 -2.81 5.19
C THR A 40 2.88 -3.04 3.70
N VAL A 41 1.63 -2.84 3.28
CA VAL A 41 1.24 -2.93 1.87
C VAL A 41 1.07 -1.53 1.32
N TYR A 42 1.78 -1.22 0.23
CA TYR A 42 1.54 -0.01 -0.54
C TYR A 42 0.44 -0.31 -1.56
N VAL A 43 -0.60 0.51 -1.59
CA VAL A 43 -1.69 0.38 -2.57
C VAL A 43 -1.70 1.62 -3.45
N ASN A 44 -1.46 1.41 -4.75
CA ASN A 44 -1.34 2.47 -5.73
C ASN A 44 -2.60 2.50 -6.61
N THR A 45 -3.08 3.70 -6.89
CA THR A 45 -4.25 3.96 -7.74
C THR A 45 -4.14 5.36 -8.35
N PHE A 46 -5.09 5.74 -9.20
CA PHE A 46 -5.18 7.11 -9.71
C PHE A 46 -5.75 8.06 -8.64
N PRO A 47 -5.40 9.36 -8.66
CA PRO A 47 -5.85 10.32 -7.65
C PRO A 47 -7.38 10.39 -7.51
N ASP A 48 -8.12 10.29 -8.61
CA ASP A 48 -9.59 10.29 -8.63
C ASP A 48 -10.22 9.04 -7.98
N ARG A 49 -9.42 8.00 -7.74
CA ARG A 49 -9.84 6.72 -7.14
C ARG A 49 -9.24 6.49 -5.75
N ALA A 50 -8.38 7.39 -5.27
CA ALA A 50 -7.65 7.24 -4.01
C ALA A 50 -8.57 7.05 -2.81
N ASP A 51 -9.65 7.84 -2.72
CA ASP A 51 -10.59 7.74 -1.61
C ASP A 51 -11.43 6.45 -1.63
N ASP A 52 -11.87 6.00 -2.80
CA ASP A 52 -12.60 4.74 -2.96
C ASP A 52 -11.75 3.55 -2.49
N VAL A 53 -10.49 3.52 -2.94
CA VAL A 53 -9.52 2.47 -2.57
C VAL A 53 -9.18 2.55 -1.08
N ARG A 54 -8.92 3.75 -0.55
CA ARG A 54 -8.64 3.97 0.88
C ARG A 54 -9.79 3.46 1.75
N LYS A 55 -11.03 3.78 1.39
CA LYS A 55 -12.23 3.33 2.10
C LYS A 55 -12.36 1.81 2.06
N ALA A 56 -12.21 1.20 0.88
CA ALA A 56 -12.30 -0.25 0.73
C ALA A 56 -11.27 -1.01 1.59
N ILE A 57 -10.06 -0.46 1.79
CA ILE A 57 -9.07 -1.05 2.70
C ILE A 57 -9.40 -0.74 4.17
N ALA A 58 -9.85 0.47 4.50
CA ALA A 58 -10.25 0.84 5.85
C ALA A 58 -11.43 -0.01 6.37
N ASP A 59 -12.36 -0.39 5.49
CA ASP A 59 -13.49 -1.27 5.80
C ASP A 59 -13.05 -2.70 6.21
N LEU A 60 -11.79 -3.07 5.97
CA LEU A 60 -11.18 -4.30 6.50
C LEU A 60 -10.74 -4.17 7.97
N GLY A 61 -10.86 -2.99 8.57
CA GLY A 61 -10.35 -2.67 9.91
C GLY A 61 -8.85 -2.35 9.94
N ILE A 62 -8.25 -2.06 8.77
CA ILE A 62 -6.81 -1.82 8.62
C ILE A 62 -6.56 -0.31 8.53
N ARG A 63 -5.61 0.20 9.33
CA ARG A 63 -5.21 1.61 9.28
C ARG A 63 -4.59 1.94 7.92
N THR A 64 -5.10 2.97 7.26
CA THR A 64 -4.58 3.49 6.01
C THR A 64 -3.90 4.84 6.23
N ILE A 65 -2.83 5.11 5.48
CA ILE A 65 -2.15 6.40 5.45
C ILE A 65 -2.19 6.87 4.00
N PRO A 66 -2.85 8.00 3.68
CA PRO A 66 -2.84 8.54 2.34
C PRO A 66 -1.43 9.07 2.02
N CYS A 67 -0.95 8.74 0.83
CA CYS A 67 0.33 9.20 0.31
C CYS A 67 0.14 9.62 -1.14
N ASP A 68 0.92 10.61 -1.58
CA ASP A 68 1.00 11.04 -2.97
C ASP A 68 2.39 10.76 -3.53
N VAL A 69 2.51 10.86 -4.85
CA VAL A 69 3.82 10.78 -5.52
C VAL A 69 4.68 11.95 -5.03
N GLY A 70 5.76 11.62 -4.32
CA GLY A 70 6.73 12.59 -3.83
C GLY A 70 7.59 13.18 -4.95
N GLY A 71 7.99 14.44 -4.79
CA GLY A 71 8.98 15.09 -5.65
C GLY A 71 10.42 14.68 -5.32
N PRO A 72 11.40 15.15 -6.11
CA PRO A 72 12.82 14.94 -5.81
C PRO A 72 13.25 15.65 -4.53
N ALA A 73 14.43 15.28 -4.02
CA ALA A 73 15.06 15.98 -2.90
C ALA A 73 15.32 17.46 -3.23
N ARG A 74 15.26 18.32 -2.21
CA ARG A 74 15.50 19.77 -2.30
C ARG A 74 16.40 20.24 -1.17
N ILE A 75 17.22 21.25 -1.46
CA ILE A 75 17.97 21.98 -0.42
C ILE A 75 16.98 22.86 0.34
N THR A 76 17.19 23.02 1.65
CA THR A 76 16.43 23.95 2.49
C THR A 76 17.38 24.84 3.27
N ASP A 77 16.99 26.10 3.44
CA ASP A 77 17.71 27.06 4.28
C ASP A 77 17.28 26.94 5.76
N ASP A 78 16.23 26.16 6.04
CA ASP A 78 15.76 25.90 7.40
C ASP A 78 16.79 25.08 8.18
N HIS A 79 17.13 25.55 9.38
CA HIS A 79 17.97 24.77 10.30
C HIS A 79 17.17 23.56 10.81
N VAL A 80 17.68 22.36 10.55
CA VAL A 80 16.96 21.09 10.78
C VAL A 80 17.22 20.46 12.14
N PHE A 81 18.07 21.06 12.98
CA PHE A 81 18.42 20.57 14.33
C PHE A 81 18.70 21.71 15.32
#